data_AF-A0A9D1ZNW3-F1
#
_entry.id   AF-A0A9D1ZNW3-F1
#
_cell.length_a   1.000
_cell.length_b   1.000
_cell.length_c   1.000
_cell.angle_alpha   90.00
_cell.angle_beta   90.00
_cell.angle_gamma   90.00
#
_symmetry.space_group_name_H-M   'P 1'
#
loop_
_entity.id
_entity.type
_entity.pdbx_description
1 polymer ?
#
loop_
_entity_poly.entity_id
_entity_poly.type
_entity_poly.pdbx_seq_one_letter_code
_entity_poly.pdbx_strand_id
1 'polypeptide(L)'
;MSKKALLIGVMCLLLISAGCASKANADQSSSDAKATETTEKTVDYTSLSQSEKNELTFLFTRSSQDPVSVDLKIVNRTNKKISFINYDFQLLHTKSDKVRADKNGNTTIDSNSTKTVKNLFEDVDLSEFQTVGLFIYKNDDNELAYSETSKLTSRSSNLTNSSLKSSYKQAIKSAKAAKKAKKTATVEENNSSSDTNTNSTADTNSNDSASTDTNSVDNNSNDNSTSDSSTVGKVNADQAMNIIKNHDSNADKKYSVVIDQTGGSAQTYTDNDGQKVYWVHSSDKDGSSGDDWTVYQNGTVSHSKPNL
;
A
#
# COMPACT_ATOMS: atom_id res chain seq x y z
N MET A 1 53.50 -6.78 10.97
CA MET A 1 52.72 -7.74 11.80
C MET A 1 51.48 -7.00 12.30
N SER A 2 50.30 -7.59 12.51
CA SER A 2 49.90 -9.00 12.42
C SER A 2 48.55 -9.14 11.67
N LYS A 3 48.24 -10.35 11.19
CA LYS A 3 47.04 -10.66 10.41
C LYS A 3 45.82 -10.80 11.34
N LYS A 4 44.66 -10.26 10.96
CA LYS A 4 43.38 -11.02 10.95
C LYS A 4 42.50 -10.52 9.80
N ALA A 5 42.06 -11.45 8.96
CA ALA A 5 41.04 -11.20 7.96
C ALA A 5 39.79 -12.00 8.33
N LEU A 6 38.62 -11.50 7.93
CA LEU A 6 37.49 -12.34 7.58
C LEU A 6 36.82 -11.74 6.35
N LEU A 7 36.54 -12.57 5.37
CA LEU A 7 35.99 -12.22 4.06
C LEU A 7 35.18 -13.45 3.58
N ILE A 8 34.32 -13.25 2.58
CA ILE A 8 33.48 -14.27 1.91
C ILE A 8 32.19 -14.62 2.68
N GLY A 9 31.09 -14.67 1.92
CA GLY A 9 29.72 -14.89 2.41
C GLY A 9 28.62 -14.44 1.44
N VAL A 10 28.96 -14.14 0.18
CA VAL A 10 28.05 -13.65 -0.87
C VAL A 10 28.30 -14.44 -2.15
N MET A 11 27.24 -14.59 -2.96
CA MET A 11 27.23 -15.20 -4.30
C MET A 11 27.40 -16.73 -4.37
N CYS A 12 26.32 -17.45 -4.09
CA CYS A 12 26.01 -18.70 -4.80
C CYS A 12 24.51 -19.00 -4.74
N LEU A 13 23.74 -18.51 -5.73
CA LEU A 13 22.30 -18.79 -5.84
C LEU A 13 21.84 -18.94 -7.31
N LEU A 14 22.56 -19.76 -8.06
CA LEU A 14 22.16 -20.25 -9.39
C LEU A 14 22.09 -21.77 -9.37
N LEU A 15 20.99 -22.31 -8.85
CA LEU A 15 20.57 -23.69 -9.07
C LEU A 15 19.16 -23.69 -9.64
N ILE A 16 19.09 -23.63 -10.98
CA ILE A 16 17.86 -23.83 -11.72
C ILE A 16 17.60 -25.34 -11.75
N SER A 17 16.85 -25.84 -10.76
CA SER A 17 16.38 -27.23 -10.76
C SER A 17 15.21 -27.39 -11.72
N ALA A 18 15.51 -27.42 -13.03
CA ALA A 18 14.62 -28.03 -14.00
C ALA A 18 14.38 -29.50 -13.61
N GLY A 19 13.15 -29.98 -13.74
CA GLY A 19 12.75 -31.25 -13.13
C GLY A 19 13.42 -32.48 -13.75
N CYS A 20 13.70 -33.47 -12.91
CA CYS A 20 13.85 -34.86 -13.35
C CYS A 20 12.59 -35.62 -12.92
N ALA A 21 11.85 -36.19 -13.87
CA ALA A 21 10.62 -36.91 -13.59
C ALA A 21 10.91 -38.30 -13.02
N SER A 22 10.05 -38.76 -12.10
CA SER A 22 10.19 -40.05 -11.43
C SER A 22 10.01 -41.25 -12.38
N LYS A 23 11.03 -42.12 -12.48
CA LYS A 23 10.84 -43.58 -12.66
C LYS A 23 12.15 -44.37 -12.51
N ALA A 24 12.20 -45.23 -11.50
CA ALA A 24 13.09 -46.39 -11.44
C ALA A 24 12.44 -47.45 -10.54
N ASN A 25 12.15 -48.64 -11.08
CA ASN A 25 11.82 -49.80 -10.25
C ASN A 25 13.11 -50.52 -9.90
N ALA A 26 13.32 -50.82 -8.62
CA ALA A 26 14.35 -51.74 -8.16
C ALA A 26 13.87 -52.40 -6.85
N ASP A 27 13.46 -53.66 -6.93
CA ASP A 27 13.29 -54.50 -5.74
C ASP A 27 14.66 -54.85 -5.17
N GLN A 28 14.89 -54.60 -3.88
CA GLN A 28 15.32 -55.66 -2.95
C GLN A 28 15.18 -55.25 -1.48
N SER A 29 14.85 -56.24 -0.65
CA SER A 29 14.58 -56.09 0.78
C SER A 29 15.85 -55.92 1.62
N SER A 30 15.82 -55.07 2.65
CA SER A 30 15.96 -55.52 4.05
C SER A 30 15.95 -54.37 5.08
N SER A 31 15.68 -54.76 6.34
CA SER A 31 15.65 -53.94 7.56
C SER A 31 14.52 -52.91 7.68
N ASP A 32 13.51 -53.26 8.49
CA ASP A 32 12.59 -52.31 9.14
C ASP A 32 13.33 -51.47 10.18
N ALA A 33 14.19 -50.56 9.71
CA ALA A 33 14.52 -49.37 10.46
C ALA A 33 13.25 -48.50 10.51
N LYS A 34 12.35 -48.81 11.47
CA LYS A 34 11.11 -48.07 11.68
C LYS A 34 11.45 -46.64 12.10
N ALA A 35 11.66 -45.79 11.09
CA ALA A 35 11.89 -44.38 11.26
C ALA A 35 10.77 -43.82 12.12
N THR A 36 11.13 -43.28 13.29
CA THR A 36 10.19 -42.51 14.09
C THR A 36 9.84 -41.28 13.28
N GLU A 37 8.67 -41.32 12.63
CA GLU A 37 8.01 -40.14 12.05
C GLU A 37 7.93 -39.09 13.16
N THR A 38 8.92 -38.20 13.14
CA THR A 38 9.02 -37.10 14.08
C THR A 38 8.02 -36.08 13.58
N THR A 39 6.75 -36.30 13.95
CA THR A 39 5.60 -35.57 13.42
C THR A 39 5.89 -34.09 13.58
N GLU A 40 6.11 -33.35 12.47
CA GLU A 40 6.57 -31.96 12.55
C GLU A 40 5.49 -31.13 13.23
N LYS A 41 5.67 -30.91 14.54
CA LYS A 41 4.73 -30.18 15.38
C LYS A 41 4.57 -28.80 14.77
N THR A 42 3.36 -28.53 14.27
CA THR A 42 3.04 -27.24 13.69
C THR A 42 2.98 -26.19 14.79
N VAL A 43 3.72 -25.09 14.63
CA VAL A 43 3.85 -24.01 15.61
C VAL A 43 3.32 -22.70 15.01
N ASP A 44 2.45 -21.98 15.73
CA ASP A 44 2.07 -20.62 15.31
C ASP A 44 3.28 -19.68 15.36
N TYR A 45 3.46 -18.87 14.33
CA TYR A 45 4.60 -17.95 14.21
C TYR A 45 4.86 -17.07 15.45
N THR A 46 3.84 -16.66 16.20
CA THR A 46 4.05 -15.86 17.42
C THR A 46 4.72 -16.63 18.57
N SER A 47 4.63 -17.97 18.55
CA SER A 47 5.27 -18.87 19.54
C SER A 47 6.75 -19.15 19.25
N LEU A 48 7.30 -18.60 18.16
CA LEU A 48 8.72 -18.74 17.81
C LEU A 48 9.59 -17.77 18.62
N SER A 49 10.80 -18.19 18.98
CA SER A 49 11.83 -17.30 19.53
C SER A 49 12.27 -16.27 18.48
N GLN A 50 12.86 -15.14 18.92
CA GLN A 50 13.30 -14.11 17.97
C GLN A 50 14.38 -14.61 17.01
N SER A 51 15.26 -15.52 17.46
CA SER A 51 16.23 -16.23 16.61
C SER A 51 15.53 -16.99 15.47
N GLU A 52 14.49 -17.75 15.77
CA GLU A 52 13.73 -18.51 14.77
C GLU A 52 12.93 -17.56 13.85
N LYS A 53 12.33 -16.49 14.39
CA LYS A 53 11.66 -15.47 13.57
C LYS A 53 12.61 -14.81 12.55
N ASN A 54 13.89 -14.66 12.90
CA ASN A 54 14.93 -14.12 12.02
C ASN A 54 15.40 -15.11 10.93
N GLU A 55 15.15 -16.42 11.07
CA GLU A 55 15.45 -17.44 10.04
C GLU A 55 14.43 -17.43 8.89
N LEU A 56 13.22 -16.93 9.15
CA LEU A 56 12.20 -16.70 8.13
C LEU A 56 12.58 -15.51 7.22
N THR A 57 11.96 -15.47 6.04
CA THR A 57 12.01 -14.28 5.18
C THR A 57 10.68 -14.09 4.50
N PHE A 58 10.07 -12.92 4.71
CA PHE A 58 8.82 -12.50 4.08
C PHE A 58 9.16 -11.58 2.89
N LEU A 59 8.46 -11.78 1.78
CA LEU A 59 8.50 -10.97 0.58
C LEU A 59 7.05 -10.73 0.12
N PHE A 60 6.59 -9.51 0.32
CA PHE A 60 5.32 -9.01 -0.21
C PHE A 60 5.55 -8.48 -1.62
N THR A 61 4.68 -8.84 -2.55
CA THR A 61 4.79 -8.50 -3.98
C THR A 61 3.42 -8.07 -4.51
N ARG A 62 3.37 -6.90 -5.12
CA ARG A 62 2.28 -6.43 -5.99
C ARG A 62 2.63 -6.75 -7.44
N SER A 63 1.61 -6.94 -8.29
CA SER A 63 1.81 -6.98 -9.75
C SER A 63 1.76 -5.57 -10.33
N SER A 64 2.35 -5.33 -11.50
CA SER A 64 2.06 -4.10 -12.28
C SER A 64 0.74 -4.20 -13.06
N GLN A 65 0.18 -5.41 -13.20
CA GLN A 65 -1.12 -5.68 -13.82
C GLN A 65 -2.25 -5.83 -12.79
N ASP A 66 -1.88 -6.12 -11.54
CA ASP A 66 -2.75 -6.03 -10.37
C ASP A 66 -1.95 -5.48 -9.16
N PRO A 67 -1.78 -4.15 -9.07
CA PRO A 67 -1.21 -3.48 -7.91
C PRO A 67 -2.20 -3.23 -6.75
N VAL A 68 -3.45 -3.71 -6.83
CA VAL A 68 -4.41 -3.68 -5.70
C VAL A 68 -4.40 -5.00 -4.92
N SER A 69 -3.95 -6.11 -5.50
CA SER A 69 -3.65 -7.35 -4.78
C SER A 69 -2.19 -7.42 -4.30
N VAL A 70 -1.95 -8.11 -3.19
CA VAL A 70 -0.60 -8.36 -2.63
C VAL A 70 -0.38 -9.85 -2.41
N ASP A 71 0.56 -10.44 -3.15
CA ASP A 71 1.13 -11.78 -2.90
C ASP A 71 2.08 -11.75 -1.70
N LEU A 72 2.13 -12.84 -0.93
CA LEU A 72 3.16 -13.06 0.09
C LEU A 72 3.93 -14.36 -0.15
N LYS A 73 5.23 -14.25 -0.43
CA LYS A 73 6.18 -15.35 -0.39
C LYS A 73 6.88 -15.42 0.97
N ILE A 74 6.81 -16.58 1.61
CA ILE A 74 7.48 -16.87 2.89
C ILE A 74 8.51 -17.98 2.66
N VAL A 75 9.74 -17.74 3.09
CA VAL A 75 10.80 -18.75 3.18
C VAL A 75 10.97 -19.13 4.65
N ASN A 76 10.87 -20.41 4.98
CA ASN A 76 11.15 -20.97 6.29
C ASN A 76 12.52 -21.67 6.26
N ARG A 77 13.44 -21.31 7.16
CA ARG A 77 14.72 -22.03 7.36
C ARG A 77 14.83 -22.73 8.72
N THR A 78 13.80 -22.61 9.55
CA THR A 78 13.75 -23.32 10.83
C THR A 78 13.57 -24.82 10.61
N ASN A 79 13.89 -25.61 11.63
CA ASN A 79 13.59 -27.05 11.70
C ASN A 79 12.14 -27.35 12.14
N LYS A 80 11.21 -26.40 11.98
CA LYS A 80 9.82 -26.49 12.43
C LYS A 80 8.85 -26.25 11.28
N LYS A 81 7.71 -26.95 11.32
CA LYS A 81 6.51 -26.60 10.55
C LYS A 81 5.82 -25.41 11.20
N ILE A 82 5.53 -24.36 10.44
CA ILE A 82 5.00 -23.09 10.94
C ILE A 82 3.60 -22.86 10.38
N SER A 83 2.67 -22.38 11.21
CA SER A 83 1.34 -21.94 10.80
C SER A 83 1.14 -20.44 10.95
N PHE A 84 0.44 -19.88 9.97
CA PHE A 84 -0.11 -18.52 9.97
C PHE A 84 -1.63 -18.57 9.75
N ILE A 85 -2.38 -17.70 10.41
CA ILE A 85 -3.76 -17.38 10.05
C ILE A 85 -3.69 -16.28 8.98
N ASN A 86 -4.30 -16.47 7.82
CA ASN A 86 -4.12 -15.56 6.69
C ASN A 86 -4.70 -14.16 6.99
N TYR A 87 -5.87 -14.08 7.65
CA TYR A 87 -6.53 -12.83 8.04
C TYR A 87 -5.79 -12.01 9.12
N ASP A 88 -4.79 -12.59 9.79
CA ASP A 88 -4.00 -11.90 10.82
C ASP A 88 -2.87 -11.04 10.24
N PHE A 89 -2.51 -11.21 8.96
CA PHE A 89 -1.59 -10.30 8.28
C PHE A 89 -2.24 -8.93 8.06
N GLN A 90 -1.49 -7.86 8.35
CA GLN A 90 -1.98 -6.49 8.30
C GLN A 90 -0.93 -5.56 7.71
N LEU A 91 -1.35 -4.53 7.00
CA LEU A 91 -0.53 -3.41 6.55
C LEU A 91 -0.94 -2.17 7.35
N LEU A 92 -0.01 -1.59 8.11
CA LEU A 92 -0.25 -0.43 8.98
C LEU A 92 0.35 0.85 8.38
N HIS A 93 -0.45 1.90 8.34
CA HIS A 93 0.02 3.28 8.11
C HIS A 93 -0.01 4.09 9.42
N THR A 94 -0.92 3.76 10.34
CA THR A 94 -0.87 4.19 11.75
C THR A 94 -1.36 3.08 12.68
N LYS A 95 -1.17 3.21 14.00
CA LYS A 95 -1.81 2.31 14.99
C LYS A 95 -3.35 2.27 14.91
N SER A 96 -3.96 3.22 14.19
CA SER A 96 -5.42 3.31 13.95
C SER A 96 -5.84 3.10 12.50
N ASP A 97 -4.88 3.01 11.56
CA ASP A 97 -5.10 2.89 10.11
C ASP A 97 -4.40 1.64 9.62
N LYS A 98 -5.19 0.64 9.23
CA LYS A 98 -4.66 -0.63 8.77
C LYS A 98 -5.59 -1.35 7.81
N VAL A 99 -4.99 -1.83 6.74
CA VAL A 99 -5.58 -2.84 5.85
C VAL A 99 -5.36 -4.21 6.51
N ARG A 100 -6.35 -5.10 6.44
CA ARG A 100 -6.20 -6.52 6.80
C ARG A 100 -6.06 -7.34 5.53
N ALA A 101 -5.39 -8.48 5.63
CA ALA A 101 -5.42 -9.49 4.58
C ALA A 101 -6.81 -10.12 4.47
N ASP A 102 -7.40 -10.05 3.29
CA ASP A 102 -8.75 -10.56 2.99
C ASP A 102 -8.79 -12.08 2.87
N LYS A 103 -7.62 -12.69 2.67
CA LYS A 103 -7.52 -14.13 2.41
C LYS A 103 -7.88 -14.93 3.67
N ASN A 104 -8.87 -15.80 3.53
CA ASN A 104 -9.36 -16.67 4.58
C ASN A 104 -8.44 -17.88 4.85
N GLY A 105 -8.68 -18.56 5.96
CA GLY A 105 -8.03 -19.83 6.33
C GLY A 105 -6.59 -19.70 6.83
N ASN A 106 -5.88 -20.83 6.88
CA ASN A 106 -4.55 -20.94 7.47
C ASN A 106 -3.50 -21.37 6.44
N THR A 107 -2.32 -20.75 6.49
CA THR A 107 -1.14 -21.16 5.72
C THR A 107 -0.16 -21.91 6.63
N THR A 108 0.03 -23.20 6.39
CA THR A 108 1.16 -23.96 6.94
C THR A 108 2.33 -24.00 5.97
N ILE A 109 3.55 -24.01 6.50
CA ILE A 109 4.83 -24.15 5.76
C ILE A 109 5.69 -25.14 6.52
N ASP A 110 6.17 -26.16 5.82
CA ASP A 110 7.02 -27.21 6.39
C ASP A 110 8.44 -26.70 6.72
N SER A 111 9.20 -27.46 7.51
CA SER A 111 10.63 -27.21 7.78
C SER A 111 11.42 -26.95 6.49
N ASN A 112 12.36 -26.00 6.53
CA ASN A 112 13.27 -25.67 5.42
C ASN A 112 12.60 -25.37 4.05
N SER A 113 11.29 -25.09 4.04
CA SER A 113 10.48 -24.96 2.83
C SER A 113 10.16 -23.51 2.44
N THR A 114 9.56 -23.32 1.26
CA THR A 114 9.12 -22.01 0.76
C THR A 114 7.69 -22.12 0.23
N LYS A 115 6.85 -21.14 0.56
CA LYS A 115 5.45 -21.09 0.11
C LYS A 115 5.07 -19.68 -0.32
N THR A 116 4.24 -19.59 -1.37
CA THR A 116 3.58 -18.36 -1.78
C THR A 116 2.09 -18.46 -1.44
N VAL A 117 1.59 -17.46 -0.73
CA VAL A 117 0.16 -17.19 -0.57
C VAL A 117 -0.20 -16.15 -1.63
N LYS A 118 -0.90 -16.59 -2.69
CA LYS A 118 -1.39 -15.67 -3.71
C LYS A 118 -2.53 -14.83 -3.19
N ASN A 119 -2.57 -13.55 -3.58
CA ASN A 119 -3.64 -12.62 -3.22
C ASN A 119 -3.93 -12.65 -1.71
N LEU A 120 -2.93 -12.39 -0.87
CA LEU A 120 -3.09 -12.37 0.59
C LEU A 120 -3.96 -11.19 1.02
N PHE A 121 -3.68 -10.02 0.44
CA PHE A 121 -4.55 -8.85 0.45
C PHE A 121 -5.14 -8.70 -0.95
N GLU A 122 -6.39 -8.25 -1.05
CA GLU A 122 -7.13 -8.03 -2.30
C GLU A 122 -7.79 -6.66 -2.26
N ASP A 123 -7.97 -6.04 -3.44
CA ASP A 123 -8.71 -4.77 -3.61
C ASP A 123 -8.21 -3.61 -2.71
N VAL A 124 -6.90 -3.60 -2.41
CA VAL A 124 -6.25 -2.60 -1.57
C VAL A 124 -6.14 -1.26 -2.30
N ASP A 125 -6.62 -0.21 -1.65
CA ASP A 125 -6.58 1.17 -2.16
C ASP A 125 -5.13 1.62 -2.46
N LEU A 126 -4.92 2.22 -3.64
CA LEU A 126 -3.58 2.60 -4.11
C LEU A 126 -2.97 3.74 -3.30
N SER A 127 -3.76 4.52 -2.55
CA SER A 127 -3.29 5.56 -1.63
C SER A 127 -2.53 5.01 -0.42
N GLU A 128 -2.84 3.78 0.02
CA GLU A 128 -2.08 3.08 1.07
C GLU A 128 -0.60 2.94 0.65
N PHE A 129 -0.36 2.62 -0.63
CA PHE A 129 0.99 2.54 -1.19
C PHE A 129 1.61 3.90 -1.57
N GLN A 130 0.96 5.03 -1.30
CA GLN A 130 1.56 6.37 -1.44
C GLN A 130 2.31 6.82 -0.17
N THR A 131 2.15 6.11 0.96
CA THR A 131 2.86 6.37 2.22
C THR A 131 3.62 5.12 2.68
N VAL A 132 4.84 5.28 3.23
CA VAL A 132 5.59 4.16 3.82
C VAL A 132 4.77 3.58 4.97
N GLY A 133 4.36 2.32 4.85
CA GLY A 133 3.66 1.55 5.88
C GLY A 133 4.51 0.40 6.42
N LEU A 134 3.89 -0.47 7.20
CA LEU A 134 4.52 -1.62 7.85
C LEU A 134 3.61 -2.84 7.77
N PHE A 135 4.07 -3.90 7.11
CA PHE A 135 3.46 -5.22 7.18
C PHE A 135 3.78 -5.89 8.52
N ILE A 136 2.76 -6.46 9.17
CA ILE A 136 2.84 -7.17 10.45
C ILE A 136 2.04 -8.50 10.41
N TYR A 137 2.21 -9.35 11.43
CA TYR A 137 1.31 -10.48 11.73
C TYR A 137 0.72 -10.34 13.15
N LYS A 138 -0.61 -10.35 13.27
CA LYS A 138 -1.39 -10.11 14.50
C LYS A 138 -1.22 -8.70 15.11
N ASN A 139 -0.02 -8.32 15.52
CA ASN A 139 0.26 -7.07 16.24
C ASN A 139 1.64 -6.46 15.88
N ASP A 140 1.95 -5.26 16.38
CA ASP A 140 3.18 -4.53 16.03
C ASP A 140 4.46 -5.01 16.74
N ASP A 141 4.39 -6.06 17.57
CA ASP A 141 5.57 -6.81 18.05
C ASP A 141 6.13 -7.76 16.98
N ASN A 142 5.42 -7.95 15.86
CA ASN A 142 5.74 -8.88 14.79
C ASN A 142 5.91 -8.11 13.46
N GLU A 143 6.85 -7.16 13.41
CA GLU A 143 7.26 -6.44 12.19
C GLU A 143 7.74 -7.43 11.10
N LEU A 144 7.21 -7.36 9.87
CA LEU A 144 7.55 -8.28 8.77
C LEU A 144 8.30 -7.63 7.61
N ALA A 145 7.92 -6.43 7.20
CA ALA A 145 8.58 -5.58 6.19
C ALA A 145 7.98 -4.17 6.19
N TYR A 146 8.75 -3.11 5.92
CA TYR A 146 8.15 -1.82 5.54
C TYR A 146 7.60 -1.92 4.12
N SER A 147 6.45 -1.31 3.84
CA SER A 147 6.00 -1.10 2.46
C SER A 147 6.71 0.12 1.86
N GLU A 148 7.22 -0.02 0.64
CA GLU A 148 7.97 1.03 -0.04
C GLU A 148 7.07 1.74 -1.06
N THR A 149 6.90 3.07 -0.92
CA THR A 149 5.97 3.90 -1.72
C THR A 149 6.19 3.82 -3.22
N SER A 150 7.41 3.44 -3.59
CA SER A 150 7.91 3.45 -4.95
C SER A 150 8.51 2.09 -5.30
N LYS A 151 7.90 0.99 -4.84
CA LYS A 151 8.21 -0.39 -5.30
C LYS A 151 6.98 -1.28 -5.34
N LEU A 152 7.03 -2.24 -6.25
CA LEU A 152 6.13 -3.40 -6.29
C LEU A 152 6.50 -4.48 -5.26
N THR A 153 7.74 -4.50 -4.74
CA THR A 153 8.20 -5.50 -3.78
C THR A 153 8.62 -4.90 -2.45
N SER A 154 8.42 -5.64 -1.36
CA SER A 154 8.78 -5.24 0.01
C SER A 154 9.17 -6.48 0.82
N ARG A 155 10.36 -6.49 1.43
CA ARG A 155 10.99 -7.71 1.97
C ARG A 155 11.57 -7.44 3.36
N SER A 156 11.52 -8.41 4.27
CA SER A 156 11.99 -8.28 5.68
C SER A 156 13.39 -7.72 5.87
N SER A 157 14.27 -7.87 4.89
CA SER A 157 15.59 -7.21 4.87
C SER A 157 15.53 -5.68 4.89
N ASN A 158 14.37 -5.06 4.65
CA ASN A 158 14.18 -3.62 4.72
C ASN A 158 13.79 -3.11 6.12
N LEU A 159 13.50 -3.99 7.09
CA LEU A 159 13.27 -3.60 8.51
C LEU A 159 14.51 -2.97 9.16
N THR A 160 15.71 -3.25 8.62
CA THR A 160 16.99 -2.65 9.03
C THR A 160 17.29 -1.34 8.30
N ASN A 161 16.50 -0.95 7.30
CA ASN A 161 16.69 0.29 6.55
C ASN A 161 16.29 1.50 7.41
N SER A 162 17.29 2.26 7.86
CA SER A 162 17.12 3.44 8.71
C SER A 162 16.31 4.55 8.06
N SER A 163 16.31 4.66 6.72
CA SER A 163 15.50 5.64 5.99
C SER A 163 14.02 5.27 6.06
N LEU A 164 13.64 4.06 5.63
CA LEU A 164 12.25 3.59 5.70
C LEU A 164 11.69 3.60 7.13
N LYS A 165 12.49 3.16 8.11
CA LYS A 165 12.15 3.20 9.53
C LYS A 165 11.95 4.63 10.05
N SER A 166 12.59 5.63 9.44
CA SER A 166 12.40 7.05 9.77
C SER A 166 11.17 7.63 9.07
N SER A 167 10.97 7.33 7.78
CA SER A 167 9.78 7.74 7.02
C SER A 167 8.48 7.20 7.62
N TYR A 168 8.44 5.93 8.01
CA TYR A 168 7.29 5.32 8.71
C TYR A 168 6.98 6.04 10.04
N LYS A 169 8.01 6.31 10.85
CA LYS A 169 7.86 7.08 12.11
C LYS A 169 7.38 8.51 11.86
N GLN A 170 7.84 9.14 10.78
CA GLN A 170 7.40 10.48 10.39
C GLN A 170 5.94 10.48 9.94
N ALA A 171 5.53 9.53 9.10
CA ALA A 171 4.13 9.35 8.68
C ALA A 171 3.19 9.20 9.88
N ILE A 172 3.51 8.31 10.82
CA ILE A 172 2.76 8.14 12.08
C ILE A 172 2.68 9.46 12.87
N LYS A 173 3.78 10.22 12.96
CA LYS A 173 3.82 11.51 13.68
C LYS A 173 2.92 12.55 13.00
N SER A 174 3.00 12.68 11.68
CA SER A 174 2.19 13.61 10.88
C SER A 174 0.70 13.26 10.94
N ALA A 175 0.33 11.99 10.79
CA ALA A 175 -1.06 11.55 10.89
C ALA A 175 -1.65 11.78 12.31
N LYS A 176 -0.86 11.57 13.37
CA LYS A 176 -1.26 11.93 14.75
C LYS A 176 -1.45 13.44 14.93
N ALA A 177 -0.58 14.26 14.35
CA ALA A 177 -0.72 15.71 14.38
C ALA A 177 -1.98 16.19 13.64
N ALA A 178 -2.25 15.66 12.44
CA ALA A 178 -3.44 15.94 11.67
C ALA A 178 -4.73 15.54 12.40
N LYS A 179 -4.79 14.34 13.00
CA LYS A 179 -5.94 13.91 13.81
C LYS A 179 -6.14 14.80 15.07
N LYS A 180 -5.07 15.35 15.67
CA LYS A 180 -5.18 16.35 16.76
C LYS A 180 -5.68 17.71 16.27
N ALA A 181 -5.16 18.21 15.16
CA ALA A 181 -5.56 19.48 14.56
C ALA A 181 -7.05 19.47 14.17
N LYS A 182 -7.50 18.42 13.46
CA LYS A 182 -8.92 18.25 13.11
C LYS A 182 -9.82 18.22 14.35
N LYS A 183 -9.43 17.51 15.41
CA LYS A 183 -10.18 17.49 16.68
C LYS A 183 -10.21 18.86 17.40
N THR A 184 -9.24 19.74 17.16
CA THR A 184 -9.26 21.10 17.74
C THR A 184 -10.24 21.99 16.99
N ALA A 185 -10.25 21.94 15.66
CA ALA A 185 -11.20 22.70 14.83
C ALA A 185 -12.67 22.37 15.15
N THR A 186 -13.01 21.09 15.41
CA THR A 186 -14.38 20.67 15.76
C THR A 186 -14.83 21.08 17.18
N VAL A 187 -14.08 21.91 17.90
CA VAL A 187 -14.44 22.43 19.24
C VAL A 187 -14.81 23.92 19.20
N GLU A 188 -14.40 24.67 18.17
CA GLU A 188 -14.69 26.11 18.06
C GLU A 188 -16.00 26.41 17.31
N GLU A 189 -16.50 25.48 16.47
CA GLU A 189 -17.78 25.60 15.74
C GLU A 189 -19.03 25.27 16.58
N ASN A 190 -19.01 25.45 17.90
CA ASN A 190 -20.13 25.03 18.77
C ASN A 190 -20.45 25.99 19.94
N ASN A 191 -20.27 27.30 19.74
CA ASN A 191 -20.81 28.32 20.64
C ASN A 191 -21.17 29.64 19.91
N SER A 192 -22.23 29.61 19.09
CA SER A 192 -22.84 30.82 18.51
C SER A 192 -24.34 30.63 18.32
N SER A 193 -25.11 30.84 19.39
CA SER A 193 -26.58 30.78 19.36
C SER A 193 -27.25 31.56 20.50
N SER A 194 -27.29 32.88 20.35
CA SER A 194 -28.39 33.71 20.90
C SER A 194 -28.52 35.00 20.10
N ASP A 195 -29.71 35.26 19.57
CA ASP A 195 -29.94 36.37 18.64
C ASP A 195 -29.82 37.78 19.25
N THR A 196 -29.48 38.71 18.36
CA THR A 196 -29.51 40.16 18.55
C THR A 196 -30.84 40.66 19.09
N ASN A 197 -30.81 41.55 20.09
CA ASN A 197 -31.84 42.60 20.19
C ASN A 197 -31.25 43.90 20.75
N THR A 198 -31.94 45.02 20.51
CA THR A 198 -31.32 46.34 20.36
C THR A 198 -31.77 47.34 21.43
N ASN A 199 -30.87 48.27 21.83
CA ASN A 199 -31.04 49.74 21.70
C ASN A 199 -30.39 50.61 22.81
N SER A 200 -29.49 51.54 22.44
CA SER A 200 -29.20 52.88 23.02
C SER A 200 -28.86 53.05 24.52
N THR A 201 -28.08 54.04 25.00
CA THR A 201 -27.44 55.24 24.38
C THR A 201 -26.30 55.76 25.29
N ALA A 202 -25.30 56.47 24.71
CA ALA A 202 -24.33 57.38 25.39
C ALA A 202 -23.34 56.70 26.39
N ASP A 203 -22.12 57.17 26.71
CA ASP A 203 -21.21 58.23 26.23
C ASP A 203 -19.82 57.99 26.89
N THR A 204 -18.62 58.42 26.46
CA THR A 204 -18.04 59.04 25.22
C THR A 204 -16.58 58.47 25.11
N ASN A 205 -15.47 59.00 24.55
CA ASN A 205 -15.06 60.29 23.94
C ASN A 205 -13.82 60.11 23.01
N SER A 206 -13.30 61.23 22.49
CA SER A 206 -11.93 61.54 22.00
C SER A 206 -10.73 60.73 22.56
N ASN A 207 -9.58 60.57 21.87
CA ASN A 207 -9.04 60.96 20.53
C ASN A 207 -7.83 60.01 20.26
N ASP A 208 -6.97 60.00 19.23
CA ASP A 208 -6.60 60.78 18.01
C ASP A 208 -5.77 59.79 17.10
N SER A 209 -5.31 59.99 15.85
CA SER A 209 -5.35 61.09 14.86
C SER A 209 -5.11 60.54 13.42
N ALA A 210 -4.64 61.38 12.48
CA ALA A 210 -4.23 61.06 11.10
C ALA A 210 -2.90 60.26 11.00
N SER A 211 -2.45 59.72 9.85
CA SER A 211 -2.64 60.09 8.42
C SER A 211 -2.11 58.95 7.51
N THR A 212 -2.48 58.69 6.25
CA THR A 212 -3.58 59.09 5.31
C THR A 212 -3.51 58.20 4.06
N ASP A 213 -4.59 58.16 3.26
CA ASP A 213 -4.72 58.07 1.78
C ASP A 213 -3.68 57.26 0.94
N THR A 214 -4.11 56.45 -0.04
CA THR A 214 -4.84 56.95 -1.22
C THR A 214 -5.72 55.88 -1.89
N ASN A 215 -6.88 56.29 -2.39
CA ASN A 215 -7.81 55.46 -3.18
C ASN A 215 -7.29 55.13 -4.58
N SER A 216 -7.77 54.00 -5.12
CA SER A 216 -8.34 54.02 -6.47
C SER A 216 -9.50 53.03 -6.55
N VAL A 217 -10.69 53.54 -6.85
CA VAL A 217 -11.89 52.76 -7.16
C VAL A 217 -12.21 53.01 -8.62
N ASP A 218 -12.56 51.96 -9.35
CA ASP A 218 -13.40 52.10 -10.54
C ASP A 218 -14.47 51.00 -10.55
N ASN A 219 -15.58 51.25 -11.22
CA ASN A 219 -16.89 50.82 -10.72
C ASN A 219 -17.82 50.24 -11.82
N ASN A 220 -18.94 49.61 -11.41
CA ASN A 220 -20.06 49.11 -12.24
C ASN A 220 -19.78 47.90 -13.19
N SER A 221 -20.74 47.01 -13.47
CA SER A 221 -22.08 46.79 -12.88
C SER A 221 -22.62 45.37 -13.15
N ASN A 222 -23.86 45.09 -12.70
CA ASN A 222 -24.69 43.89 -12.96
C ASN A 222 -24.72 43.45 -14.45
N ASP A 223 -25.06 42.20 -14.84
CA ASP A 223 -26.22 41.41 -14.36
C ASP A 223 -26.13 39.88 -14.63
N ASN A 224 -27.00 39.15 -13.94
CA ASN A 224 -27.59 37.81 -14.14
C ASN A 224 -26.90 36.63 -14.89
N SER A 225 -27.04 35.47 -14.23
CA SER A 225 -27.44 34.15 -14.77
C SER A 225 -26.52 33.37 -15.73
N THR A 226 -26.05 32.22 -15.19
CA THR A 226 -26.11 30.88 -15.81
C THR A 226 -25.32 30.61 -17.10
N SER A 227 -24.17 29.94 -16.94
CA SER A 227 -23.83 28.73 -17.70
C SER A 227 -22.73 27.94 -17.00
N ASP A 228 -22.70 26.62 -17.22
CA ASP A 228 -21.65 25.74 -16.69
C ASP A 228 -20.25 26.13 -17.19
N SER A 229 -19.32 26.29 -16.26
CA SER A 229 -17.89 26.15 -16.52
C SER A 229 -17.26 25.37 -15.39
N SER A 230 -17.46 24.04 -15.43
CA SER A 230 -16.80 23.12 -14.52
C SER A 230 -15.29 23.15 -14.81
N THR A 231 -14.52 23.78 -13.92
CA THR A 231 -13.08 23.63 -13.90
C THR A 231 -12.75 22.17 -13.60
N VAL A 232 -12.52 21.39 -14.67
CA VAL A 232 -12.31 19.93 -14.57
C VAL A 232 -11.13 19.67 -13.65
N GLY A 233 -11.43 19.17 -12.44
CA GLY A 233 -10.43 18.82 -11.45
C GLY A 233 -9.53 17.73 -12.02
N LYS A 234 -8.20 17.93 -11.93
CA LYS A 234 -7.22 16.97 -12.43
C LYS A 234 -7.49 15.60 -11.82
N VAL A 235 -7.78 14.63 -12.67
CA VAL A 235 -8.03 13.24 -12.28
C VAL A 235 -6.85 12.71 -11.47
N ASN A 236 -7.12 12.10 -10.31
CA ASN A 236 -6.17 11.31 -9.54
C ASN A 236 -6.28 9.81 -9.89
N ALA A 237 -5.39 8.97 -9.33
CA ALA A 237 -5.37 7.52 -9.61
C ALA A 237 -6.70 6.83 -9.30
N ASP A 238 -7.33 7.18 -8.18
CA ASP A 238 -8.53 6.53 -7.66
C ASP A 238 -9.76 6.99 -8.48
N GLN A 239 -9.77 8.24 -8.92
CA GLN A 239 -10.74 8.78 -9.89
C GLN A 239 -10.59 8.10 -11.26
N ALA A 240 -9.37 7.89 -11.76
CA ALA A 240 -9.15 7.17 -13.01
C ALA A 240 -9.68 5.73 -12.95
N MET A 241 -9.40 5.03 -11.85
CA MET A 241 -9.93 3.68 -11.59
C MET A 241 -11.46 3.67 -11.51
N ASN A 242 -12.08 4.63 -10.82
CA ASN A 242 -13.54 4.75 -10.74
C ASN A 242 -14.19 5.14 -12.07
N ILE A 243 -13.54 5.97 -12.90
CA ILE A 243 -13.99 6.30 -14.25
C ILE A 243 -14.08 5.03 -15.10
N ILE A 244 -13.04 4.19 -15.12
CA ILE A 244 -13.05 2.92 -15.88
C ILE A 244 -14.08 1.93 -15.30
N LYS A 245 -14.16 1.78 -13.98
CA LYS A 245 -15.14 0.90 -13.33
C LYS A 245 -16.60 1.27 -13.67
N ASN A 246 -16.89 2.57 -13.79
CA ASN A 246 -18.19 3.06 -14.24
C ASN A 246 -18.40 2.91 -15.76
N HIS A 247 -17.34 3.01 -16.57
CA HIS A 247 -17.40 2.92 -18.03
C HIS A 247 -17.55 1.48 -18.54
N ASP A 248 -16.75 0.55 -18.03
CA ASP A 248 -16.77 -0.87 -18.40
C ASP A 248 -18.00 -1.61 -17.83
N SER A 249 -18.65 -1.04 -16.80
CA SER A 249 -19.88 -1.54 -16.16
C SER A 249 -19.80 -2.97 -15.58
N ASN A 250 -18.62 -3.60 -15.61
CA ASN A 250 -18.42 -4.98 -15.17
C ASN A 250 -18.03 -5.03 -13.69
N ALA A 251 -19.04 -5.12 -12.83
CA ALA A 251 -18.85 -5.24 -11.38
C ALA A 251 -18.09 -6.52 -10.95
N ASP A 252 -17.87 -7.47 -11.86
CA ASP A 252 -17.11 -8.69 -11.56
C ASP A 252 -15.60 -8.56 -11.77
N LYS A 253 -15.12 -7.63 -12.61
CA LYS A 253 -13.67 -7.37 -12.81
C LYS A 253 -13.03 -6.63 -11.63
N LYS A 254 -11.73 -6.86 -11.46
CA LYS A 254 -10.82 -5.99 -10.71
C LYS A 254 -10.33 -4.86 -11.62
N TYR A 255 -10.03 -3.70 -11.04
CA TYR A 255 -9.48 -2.54 -11.74
C TYR A 255 -8.27 -2.03 -10.97
N SER A 256 -7.25 -1.56 -11.68
CA SER A 256 -6.00 -1.12 -11.06
C SER A 256 -5.24 -0.14 -11.94
N VAL A 257 -4.59 0.87 -11.37
CA VAL A 257 -3.70 1.77 -12.13
C VAL A 257 -2.35 1.08 -12.28
N VAL A 258 -1.94 0.80 -13.53
CA VAL A 258 -0.63 0.24 -13.85
C VAL A 258 0.45 1.18 -13.33
N ILE A 259 1.49 0.61 -12.72
CA ILE A 259 2.65 1.36 -12.22
C ILE A 259 3.95 0.80 -12.79
N ASP A 260 4.90 1.71 -13.02
CA ASP A 260 6.21 1.42 -13.59
C ASP A 260 6.96 0.33 -12.80
N GLN A 261 7.71 -0.49 -13.52
CA GLN A 261 8.60 -1.53 -12.99
C GLN A 261 9.73 -0.96 -12.13
N THR A 262 10.16 0.29 -12.35
CA THR A 262 11.09 0.98 -11.43
C THR A 262 10.47 1.20 -10.05
N GLY A 263 9.13 1.24 -10.01
CA GLY A 263 8.32 1.43 -8.82
C GLY A 263 8.03 2.90 -8.53
N GLY A 264 6.75 3.21 -8.33
CA GLY A 264 6.28 4.54 -7.97
C GLY A 264 4.96 4.49 -7.22
N SER A 265 4.56 5.65 -6.70
CA SER A 265 3.14 5.97 -6.52
C SER A 265 2.43 5.85 -7.86
N ALA A 266 1.09 5.76 -7.88
CA ALA A 266 0.32 5.84 -9.11
C ALA A 266 0.51 7.22 -9.77
N GLN A 267 1.44 7.29 -10.73
CA GLN A 267 1.88 8.50 -11.41
C GLN A 267 1.48 8.44 -12.88
N THR A 268 1.20 9.60 -13.45
CA THR A 268 0.81 9.72 -14.85
C THR A 268 1.97 9.32 -15.76
N TYR A 269 1.72 8.40 -16.69
CA TYR A 269 2.54 8.23 -17.88
C TYR A 269 2.45 9.49 -18.75
N THR A 270 3.42 9.66 -19.64
CA THR A 270 3.38 10.64 -20.72
C THR A 270 3.19 9.88 -22.03
N ASP A 271 2.21 10.24 -22.85
CA ASP A 271 2.03 9.66 -24.18
C ASP A 271 2.88 10.39 -25.25
N ASN A 272 2.85 9.87 -26.48
CA ASN A 272 3.57 10.44 -27.62
C ASN A 272 3.09 11.86 -28.02
N ASP A 273 1.91 12.32 -27.57
CA ASP A 273 1.43 13.70 -27.74
C ASP A 273 1.87 14.62 -26.57
N GLY A 274 2.63 14.08 -25.61
CA GLY A 274 3.11 14.79 -24.43
C GLY A 274 2.08 14.93 -23.31
N GLN A 275 0.92 14.28 -23.42
CA GLN A 275 -0.16 14.38 -22.43
C GLN A 275 0.06 13.43 -21.26
N LYS A 276 -0.43 13.84 -20.08
CA LYS A 276 -0.37 13.04 -18.86
C LYS A 276 -1.59 12.13 -18.74
N VAL A 277 -1.35 10.83 -18.63
CA VAL A 277 -2.41 9.81 -18.61
C VAL A 277 -2.17 8.77 -17.52
N TYR A 278 -3.25 8.22 -16.96
CA TYR A 278 -3.19 6.99 -16.18
C TYR A 278 -3.45 5.81 -17.10
N TRP A 279 -2.64 4.77 -16.99
CA TRP A 279 -2.94 3.46 -17.55
C TRP A 279 -3.70 2.67 -16.49
N VAL A 280 -4.93 2.25 -16.78
CA VAL A 280 -5.72 1.36 -15.92
C VAL A 280 -5.77 -0.01 -16.59
N HIS A 281 -5.42 -1.06 -15.86
CA HIS A 281 -5.63 -2.44 -16.27
C HIS A 281 -6.86 -2.99 -15.53
N SER A 282 -7.76 -3.64 -16.25
CA SER A 282 -8.93 -4.33 -15.69
C SER A 282 -8.81 -5.82 -15.93
N SER A 283 -8.96 -6.66 -14.91
CA SER A 283 -8.79 -8.13 -15.03
C SER A 283 -9.95 -8.91 -14.43
N ASP A 284 -10.14 -10.15 -14.86
CA ASP A 284 -11.07 -11.08 -14.21
C ASP A 284 -10.67 -11.38 -12.75
N LYS A 285 -11.62 -11.91 -11.95
CA LYS A 285 -11.41 -12.24 -10.52
C LYS A 285 -10.21 -13.16 -10.25
N ASP A 286 -9.89 -14.05 -11.19
CA ASP A 286 -8.78 -15.00 -11.09
C ASP A 286 -7.49 -14.50 -11.78
N GLY A 287 -7.54 -13.32 -12.42
CA GLY A 287 -6.43 -12.75 -13.19
C GLY A 287 -6.12 -13.49 -14.50
N SER A 288 -7.06 -14.27 -15.04
CA SER A 288 -6.85 -15.07 -16.27
C SER A 288 -6.92 -14.27 -17.57
N SER A 289 -7.74 -13.23 -17.62
CA SER A 289 -7.83 -12.27 -18.74
C SER A 289 -7.90 -10.82 -18.23
N GLY A 290 -7.66 -9.86 -19.12
CA GLY A 290 -7.76 -8.44 -18.80
C GLY A 290 -7.55 -7.50 -19.99
N ASP A 291 -8.02 -6.27 -19.83
CA ASP A 291 -8.04 -5.19 -20.81
C ASP A 291 -7.23 -3.98 -20.32
N ASP A 292 -6.64 -3.24 -21.26
CA ASP A 292 -5.88 -2.01 -20.98
C ASP A 292 -6.68 -0.75 -21.37
N TRP A 293 -6.68 0.24 -20.49
CA TRP A 293 -7.37 1.51 -20.66
C TRP A 293 -6.44 2.70 -20.38
N THR A 294 -6.68 3.82 -21.05
CA THR A 294 -5.96 5.10 -20.87
C THR A 294 -6.94 6.17 -20.40
N VAL A 295 -6.67 6.80 -19.26
CA VAL A 295 -7.47 7.90 -18.70
C VAL A 295 -6.67 9.20 -18.70
N TYR A 296 -7.15 10.20 -19.42
CA TYR A 296 -6.53 11.52 -19.54
C TYR A 296 -6.87 12.42 -18.34
N GLN A 297 -6.06 13.45 -18.06
CA GLN A 297 -6.29 14.38 -16.91
C GLN A 297 -7.65 15.07 -16.90
N ASN A 298 -8.32 15.16 -18.04
CA ASN A 298 -9.65 15.75 -18.23
C ASN A 298 -10.80 14.74 -18.08
N GLY A 299 -10.51 13.47 -17.78
CA GLY A 299 -11.50 12.39 -17.66
C GLY A 299 -11.87 11.69 -18.98
N THR A 300 -11.27 12.03 -20.11
CA THR A 300 -11.43 11.26 -21.36
C THR A 300 -10.82 9.86 -21.21
N VAL A 301 -11.41 8.86 -21.87
CA VAL A 301 -11.01 7.45 -21.83
C VAL A 301 -10.70 6.94 -23.24
N SER A 302 -9.64 6.13 -23.38
CA SER A 302 -9.43 5.21 -24.50
C SER A 302 -9.42 3.77 -23.98
N HIS A 303 -10.07 2.85 -24.70
CA HIS A 303 -9.94 1.40 -24.49
C HIS A 303 -8.67 0.91 -25.21
N SER A 304 -7.53 1.34 -24.71
CA SER A 304 -6.20 0.89 -25.11
C SER A 304 -5.21 1.19 -23.98
N LYS A 305 -4.09 0.47 -23.94
CA LYS A 305 -2.88 0.97 -23.25
C LYS A 305 -2.44 2.33 -23.84
N PRO A 306 -1.74 3.17 -23.09
CA PRO A 306 -1.22 4.43 -23.60
C PRO A 306 -0.15 4.17 -24.67
N ASN A 307 -0.05 5.10 -25.62
CA ASN A 307 0.99 5.08 -26.65
C ASN A 307 2.24 5.79 -26.10
N LEU A 308 3.12 5.02 -25.45
CA LEU A 308 4.36 5.46 -24.78
C LEU A 308 5.58 5.56 -25.71
#